data_AF-A0A7C3ZV96-F1
#
_entry.id   AF-A0A7C3ZV96-F1
#
_cell.length_a   1.000
_cell.length_b   1.000
_cell.length_c   1.000
_cell.angle_alpha   90.00
_cell.angle_beta   90.00
_cell.angle_gamma   90.00
#
_symmetry.space_group_name_H-M   'P 1'
#
loop_
_entity.id
_entity.type
_entity.pdbx_description
1 polymer ?
#
loop_
_entity_poly.entity_id
_entity_poly.type
_entity_poly.pdbx_seq_one_letter_code
_entity_poly.pdbx_strand_id
1 'polypeptide(L)'
;MGRGTIISLRGRRRARKSSLMSSLEYVTHQLIPYIGNKRKLLPLIHAAISATGIHSGTFYDAFSGSGVVARFAKTLGFRVIANDWEPYSYFINKCY
;
A
#
# COMPACT_ATOMS: atom_id res chain seq x y z
N MET A 1 -7.96 -49.47 18.56
CA MET A 1 -7.63 -48.85 19.87
C MET A 1 -6.75 -47.65 19.57
N GLY A 2 -7.14 -46.43 19.98
CA GLY A 2 -6.43 -45.18 19.68
C GLY A 2 -7.36 -44.04 19.28
N ARG A 3 -8.13 -43.52 20.24
CA ARG A 3 -8.94 -42.30 20.10
C ARG A 3 -8.07 -41.06 20.26
N GLY A 4 -8.44 -39.96 19.60
CA GLY A 4 -8.15 -38.59 20.02
C GLY A 4 -7.61 -37.72 18.88
N THR A 5 -8.00 -36.45 18.70
CA THR A 5 -8.94 -35.56 19.37
C THR A 5 -9.19 -34.42 18.40
N ILE A 6 -10.46 -34.07 18.14
CA ILE A 6 -10.82 -32.88 17.37
C ILE A 6 -10.51 -31.65 18.23
N ILE A 7 -9.57 -30.79 17.80
CA ILE A 7 -9.31 -29.51 18.46
C ILE A 7 -10.00 -28.41 17.66
N SER A 8 -11.24 -28.12 18.06
CA SER A 8 -11.98 -26.93 17.66
C SER A 8 -11.37 -25.70 18.33
N LEU A 9 -10.64 -24.87 17.59
CA LEU A 9 -10.28 -23.52 18.03
C LEU A 9 -11.32 -22.52 17.52
N ARG A 10 -12.39 -22.32 18.31
CA ARG A 10 -13.24 -21.13 18.21
C ARG A 10 -12.43 -19.92 18.68
N GLY A 11 -11.75 -19.26 17.76
CA GLY A 11 -11.14 -17.95 17.99
C GLY A 11 -12.16 -16.82 17.74
N ARG A 12 -12.93 -16.42 18.77
CA ARG A 12 -13.45 -15.05 18.81
C ARG A 12 -12.25 -14.12 19.05
N ARG A 13 -11.97 -13.16 18.15
CA ARG A 13 -11.34 -11.85 18.49
C ARG A 13 -11.27 -10.90 17.29
N ARG A 14 -12.25 -9.99 17.28
CA ARG A 14 -12.16 -8.53 17.13
C ARG A 14 -10.83 -7.94 16.61
N ALA A 15 -10.99 -7.00 15.66
CA ALA A 15 -10.09 -5.88 15.28
C ALA A 15 -9.12 -6.08 14.09
N ARG A 16 -9.67 -6.12 12.87
CA ARG A 16 -8.96 -5.85 11.60
C ARG A 16 -9.05 -4.39 11.13
N LYS A 17 -9.37 -3.44 12.02
CA LYS A 17 -9.48 -2.00 11.69
C LYS A 17 -8.22 -1.19 12.01
N SER A 18 -7.45 -1.59 13.03
CA SER A 18 -6.30 -0.82 13.54
C SER A 18 -5.12 -0.75 12.54
N SER A 19 -4.73 -1.87 11.93
CA SER A 19 -3.61 -1.93 10.97
C SER A 19 -3.89 -1.25 9.63
N LEU A 20 -5.16 -1.18 9.22
CA LEU A 20 -5.55 -0.45 8.01
C LEU A 20 -5.52 1.06 8.25
N MET A 21 -5.86 1.50 9.46
CA MET A 21 -5.84 2.92 9.83
C MET A 21 -4.43 3.50 9.77
N SER A 22 -3.41 2.77 10.24
CA SER A 22 -2.01 3.19 10.12
C SER A 22 -1.52 3.17 8.66
N SER A 23 -1.95 2.21 7.84
CA SER A 23 -1.58 2.16 6.43
C SER A 23 -2.21 3.30 5.62
N LEU A 24 -3.46 3.66 5.92
CA LEU A 24 -4.16 4.75 5.25
C LEU A 24 -3.61 6.09 5.69
N GLU A 25 -3.28 6.25 6.98
CA GLU A 25 -2.57 7.40 7.49
C GLU A 25 -1.23 7.55 6.76
N TYR A 26 -0.40 6.51 6.68
CA TYR A 26 0.87 6.54 5.95
C TYR A 26 0.72 6.98 4.48
N VAL A 27 -0.29 6.46 3.77
CA VAL A 27 -0.56 6.80 2.37
C VAL A 27 -1.07 8.24 2.21
N THR A 28 -1.75 8.80 3.21
CA THR A 28 -2.43 10.11 3.09
C THR A 28 -1.76 11.26 3.85
N HIS A 29 -0.86 10.96 4.78
CA HIS A 29 -0.24 11.94 5.67
C HIS A 29 0.67 12.91 4.90
N GLN A 30 0.41 14.21 5.08
CA GLN A 30 1.16 15.33 4.49
C GLN A 30 1.33 15.27 2.95
N LEU A 31 0.30 14.85 2.22
CA LEU A 31 0.30 15.09 0.77
C LEU A 31 0.00 16.55 0.48
N ILE A 32 1.00 17.25 -0.04
CA ILE A 32 0.84 18.64 -0.47
C ILE A 32 -0.08 18.63 -1.71
N PRO A 33 -1.11 19.50 -1.78
CA PRO A 33 -2.08 19.46 -2.87
C PRO A 33 -1.39 19.59 -4.21
N TYR A 34 -1.40 18.51 -4.98
CA TYR A 34 -0.83 18.44 -6.32
C TYR A 34 -1.97 18.22 -7.32
N ILE A 35 -1.98 18.98 -8.41
CA ILE A 35 -2.99 18.82 -9.45
C ILE A 35 -2.88 17.42 -10.05
N GLY A 36 -4.00 16.71 -10.23
CA GLY A 36 -3.97 15.32 -10.70
C GLY A 36 -3.61 14.27 -9.64
N ASN A 37 -3.83 14.54 -8.35
CA ASN A 37 -3.66 13.55 -7.29
C ASN A 37 -4.43 12.24 -7.57
N LYS A 38 -3.72 11.10 -7.50
CA LYS A 38 -4.22 9.76 -7.88
C LYS A 38 -4.97 9.00 -6.77
N ARG A 39 -5.32 9.62 -5.64
CA ARG A 39 -6.00 8.95 -4.50
C ARG A 39 -7.27 8.21 -4.91
N LYS A 40 -8.09 8.82 -5.76
CA LYS A 40 -9.34 8.21 -6.25
C LYS A 40 -9.10 6.97 -7.12
N LEU A 41 -7.91 6.83 -7.72
CA LEU A 41 -7.54 5.71 -8.58
C LEU A 41 -6.91 4.53 -7.81
N LEU A 42 -6.57 4.68 -6.52
CA LEU A 42 -5.94 3.61 -5.75
C LEU A 42 -6.73 2.29 -5.75
N PRO A 43 -8.08 2.27 -5.65
CA PRO A 43 -8.84 1.02 -5.74
C PRO A 43 -8.67 0.31 -7.09
N LEU A 44 -8.61 1.08 -8.19
CA LEU A 44 -8.40 0.55 -9.54
C LEU A 44 -6.98 -0.01 -9.69
N ILE A 45 -5.98 0.72 -9.20
CA ILE A 45 -4.57 0.27 -9.22
C ILE A 45 -4.41 -1.01 -8.38
N HIS A 46 -5.05 -1.08 -7.21
CA HIS A 46 -5.04 -2.28 -6.37
C HIS A 46 -5.64 -3.49 -7.09
N ALA A 47 -6.78 -3.31 -7.76
CA ALA A 47 -7.42 -4.36 -8.54
C ALA A 47 -6.51 -4.83 -9.68
N ALA A 48 -5.87 -3.91 -10.40
CA ALA A 48 -4.93 -4.23 -11.48
C ALA A 48 -3.72 -5.02 -10.96
N ILE A 49 -3.08 -4.57 -9.87
CA ILE A 49 -1.96 -5.30 -9.25
C ILE A 49 -2.42 -6.69 -8.78
N SER A 50 -3.57 -6.78 -8.13
CA SER A 50 -4.11 -8.07 -7.64
C SER A 50 -4.35 -9.05 -8.78
N ALA A 51 -4.83 -8.57 -9.93
CA ALA A 51 -5.08 -9.40 -11.12
C ALA A 51 -3.79 -9.97 -11.73
N THR A 52 -2.62 -9.37 -11.47
CA THR A 52 -1.34 -9.93 -11.93
C THR A 52 -0.88 -11.15 -11.13
N GLY A 53 -1.43 -11.39 -9.94
CA GLY A 53 -0.96 -12.43 -9.01
C GLY A 53 0.42 -12.14 -8.41
N ILE A 54 0.99 -10.96 -8.65
CA ILE A 54 2.28 -10.55 -8.09
C ILE A 54 2.05 -9.91 -6.73
N HIS A 55 2.77 -10.40 -5.72
CA HIS A 55 2.65 -9.95 -4.32
C HIS A 55 3.96 -9.38 -3.75
N SER A 56 5.04 -9.42 -4.52
CA SER A 56 6.35 -8.89 -4.16
C SER A 56 7.16 -8.55 -5.42
N GLY A 57 8.19 -7.73 -5.28
CA GLY A 57 9.03 -7.30 -6.39
C GLY A 57 9.37 -5.81 -6.33
N THR A 58 9.83 -5.27 -7.45
CA THR A 58 10.10 -3.83 -7.59
C THR A 58 8.96 -3.16 -8.37
N PHE A 59 8.26 -2.22 -7.72
CA PHE A 59 7.27 -1.34 -8.32
C PHE A 59 7.95 -0.06 -8.78
N TYR A 60 7.84 0.25 -10.07
CA TYR A 60 8.42 1.47 -10.65
C TYR A 60 7.32 2.51 -10.87
N ASP A 61 7.37 3.61 -10.11
CA ASP A 61 6.47 4.75 -10.23
C ASP A 61 7.18 5.87 -11.01
N ALA A 62 7.03 5.86 -12.34
CA ALA A 62 7.74 6.79 -13.24
C ALA A 62 7.27 8.26 -13.15
N PHE A 63 6.08 8.49 -12.57
CA PHE A 63 5.41 9.78 -12.46
C PHE A 63 4.79 9.93 -11.07
N SER A 64 5.64 9.93 -10.05
CA SER A 64 5.23 9.77 -8.66
C SER A 64 4.42 10.95 -8.12
N GLY A 65 4.71 12.18 -8.57
CA GLY A 65 4.18 13.43 -8.05
C GLY A 65 4.21 13.44 -6.52
N SER A 66 3.04 13.60 -5.91
CA SER A 66 2.86 13.54 -4.45
C SER A 66 3.14 12.18 -3.78
N GLY A 67 3.48 11.13 -4.54
CA GLY A 67 3.94 9.85 -4.01
C GLY A 67 2.86 8.89 -3.51
N VAL A 68 1.58 9.18 -3.75
CA VAL A 68 0.48 8.37 -3.19
C VAL A 68 0.49 6.92 -3.67
N VAL A 69 0.83 6.69 -4.95
CA VAL A 69 0.87 5.35 -5.55
C VAL A 69 2.11 4.59 -5.08
N ALA A 70 3.27 5.25 -5.09
CA ALA A 70 4.50 4.74 -4.48
C ALA A 70 4.29 4.28 -3.02
N ARG A 71 3.68 5.11 -2.16
CA ARG A 71 3.39 4.74 -0.77
C ARG A 71 2.42 3.57 -0.68
N PHE A 72 1.38 3.58 -1.51
CA PHE A 72 0.43 2.48 -1.57
C PHE A 72 1.14 1.16 -1.95
N ALA A 73 1.99 1.16 -2.97
CA ALA A 73 2.78 -0.02 -3.35
C ALA A 73 3.71 -0.51 -2.21
N LYS A 74 4.32 0.40 -1.44
CA LYS A 74 5.08 0.02 -0.23
C LYS A 74 4.20 -0.71 0.79
N THR A 75 2.96 -0.25 1.02
CA THR A 75 2.03 -0.93 1.97
C THR A 75 1.64 -2.33 1.52
N LEU A 76 1.73 -2.63 0.21
CA LEU A 76 1.50 -3.95 -0.36
C LEU A 76 2.75 -4.85 -0.32
N GLY A 77 3.89 -4.37 0.18
CA GLY A 77 5.13 -5.13 0.34
C GLY A 77 6.12 -5.03 -0.83
N PHE A 78 5.89 -4.12 -1.78
CA PHE A 78 6.81 -3.90 -2.90
C PHE A 78 7.99 -3.01 -2.50
N ARG A 79 9.17 -3.30 -3.06
CA ARG A 79 10.24 -2.30 -3.16
C ARG A 79 9.81 -1.25 -4.18
N VAL A 80 9.96 0.03 -3.88
CA VAL A 80 9.52 1.09 -4.78
C VAL A 80 10.70 1.89 -5.30
N ILE A 81 10.73 2.10 -6.62
CA ILE A 81 11.58 3.08 -7.28
C ILE A 81 10.65 4.15 -7.82
N ALA A 82 10.75 5.37 -7.32
CA ALA A 82 9.93 6.49 -7.74
C ALA A 82 10.78 7.48 -8.54
N ASN A 83 10.19 8.03 -9.60
CA ASN A 83 10.77 9.06 -10.44
C ASN A 83 9.72 10.13 -10.72
N ASP A 84 10.20 11.36 -10.87
CA ASP A 84 9.43 12.46 -11.42
C ASP A 84 10.43 13.49 -11.96
N TRP A 85 10.01 14.27 -12.96
CA TRP A 85 10.83 15.36 -13.49
C TRP A 85 10.87 16.53 -12.49
N GLU A 86 9.78 16.76 -11.76
CA GLU A 86 9.66 17.93 -10.92
C GLU A 86 10.57 17.83 -9.68
N PRO A 87 11.51 18.78 -9.46
CA PRO A 87 12.47 18.70 -8.36
C PRO A 87 11.83 18.60 -6.97
N TYR A 88 10.63 19.15 -6.83
CA TYR A 88 9.85 19.10 -5.61
C TYR A 88 9.39 17.67 -5.24
N SER A 89 9.07 16.85 -6.24
CA SER A 89 8.69 15.45 -6.05
C SER A 89 9.82 14.63 -5.43
N TYR A 90 11.08 14.95 -5.74
CA TYR A 90 12.25 14.30 -5.13
C TYR A 90 12.26 14.46 -3.61
N PHE A 91 12.04 15.69 -3.11
CA PHE A 91 12.05 15.95 -1.67
C PHE A 91 10.89 15.27 -0.94
N ILE A 92 9.69 15.25 -1.55
CA ILE A 92 8.53 14.56 -0.97
C ILE A 92 8.74 13.06 -0.91
N ASN A 93 9.23 12.44 -1.99
CA ASN A 93 9.35 10.99 -2.07
C ASN A 93 10.59 10.44 -1.35
N LYS A 94 11.59 11.27 -1.06
CA LYS A 94 12.79 10.86 -0.31
C LYS A 94 12.54 10.71 1.20
N CYS A 95 11.61 11.47 1.76
CA CYS A 95 11.33 11.49 3.20
C CYS A 95 10.49 10.30 3.69
N TYR A 96 10.00 9.42 2.80
CA TYR A 96 9.04 8.36 3.09
C TYR A 96 9.38 7.04 2.39
#